data_AF-A0A367GK42-F1
#
_entry.id   AF-A0A367GK42-F1
#
_cell.length_a   1.000
_cell.length_b   1.000
_cell.length_c   1.000
_cell.angle_alpha   90.00
_cell.angle_beta   90.00
_cell.angle_gamma   90.00
#
_symmetry.space_group_name_H-M   'P 1'
#
loop_
_entity.id
_entity.type
_entity.pdbx_description
1 polymer ?
#
loop_
_entity_poly.entity_id
_entity_poly.type
_entity_poly.pdbx_seq_one_letter_code
_entity_poly.pdbx_strand_id
1 'polypeptide(L)' 'MTIAFLNIGTAEMLIIFFLFVLLTVFVANYGRDTPLGYWGSVLLCLLTSPPVAFLILFLFKSLNKSKA' A
#
# COMPACT_ATOMS: atom_id res chain seq x y z
N MET A 1 6.25 13.70 -12.42
CA MET A 1 5.12 14.31 -13.16
C MET A 1 3.76 13.68 -12.82
N THR A 2 3.70 12.51 -12.21
CA THR A 2 2.43 11.85 -11.83
C THR A 2 1.66 12.56 -10.69
N ILE A 3 2.38 13.25 -9.80
CA ILE A 3 1.82 13.95 -8.64
C ILE A 3 1.00 15.18 -9.05
N ALA A 4 1.40 15.87 -10.13
CA ALA A 4 0.66 17.00 -10.68
C ALA A 4 -0.65 16.59 -11.38
N PHE A 5 -0.75 15.34 -11.83
CA PHE A 5 -1.91 14.83 -12.58
C PHE A 5 -3.12 14.52 -11.70
N LEU A 6 -2.92 14.35 -10.39
CA LEU A 6 -3.97 13.96 -9.45
C LEU A 6 -4.54 15.14 -8.65
N ASN A 7 -4.01 16.37 -8.82
CA ASN A 7 -4.35 17.54 -8.00
C ASN A 7 -4.38 17.24 -6.48
N ILE A 8 -3.53 16.31 -6.06
CA ILE A 8 -3.35 15.92 -4.66
C ILE A 8 -2.41 16.97 -4.07
N GLY A 9 -2.92 17.77 -3.16
CA GLY A 9 -2.13 18.76 -2.44
C GLY A 9 -1.06 18.10 -1.56
N THR A 10 -0.13 18.92 -1.10
CA THR A 10 0.94 18.50 -0.18
C THR A 10 0.39 17.92 1.12
N ALA A 11 -0.80 18.36 1.55
CA ALA A 11 -1.48 17.87 2.74
C ALA A 11 -1.97 16.41 2.57
N GLU A 12 -2.62 16.08 1.45
CA GLU A 12 -3.10 14.73 1.18
C GLU A 12 -1.93 13.74 1.03
N MET A 13 -0.83 14.17 0.39
CA MET A 13 0.40 13.37 0.32
C MET A 13 0.97 13.04 1.71
N LEU A 14 0.99 14.02 2.61
CA LEU A 14 1.45 13.83 4.00
C LEU A 14 0.54 12.85 4.75
N ILE A 15 -0.77 12.94 4.57
CA ILE A 15 -1.73 12.02 5.20
C ILE A 15 -1.51 10.60 4.70
N ILE A 16 -1.43 10.39 3.38
CA ILE A 16 -1.22 9.07 2.78
C ILE A 16 0.12 8.47 3.25
N PHE A 17 1.17 9.28 3.27
CA PHE A 17 2.48 8.85 3.76
C PHE A 17 2.44 8.44 5.23
N PHE A 18 1.79 9.24 6.08
CA PHE A 18 1.63 8.92 7.50
C PHE A 18 0.85 7.61 7.70
N LEU A 19 -0.25 7.44 6.95
CA LEU A 19 -1.06 6.22 6.98
C LEU A 19 -0.25 4.99 6.55
N PHE A 20 0.58 5.14 5.51
CA PHE A 20 1.45 4.08 5.04
C PHE A 20 2.46 3.65 6.12
N VAL A 21 3.16 4.61 6.74
CA VAL A 21 4.11 4.32 7.83
C VAL A 21 3.41 3.63 9.00
N LEU A 22 2.24 4.10 9.39
CA LEU A 22 1.47 3.53 10.51
C LEU A 22 1.06 2.08 10.20
N LEU A 23 0.56 1.79 9.00
CA LEU A 23 0.25 0.44 8.54
C LEU A 23 1.48 -0.47 8.52
N THR A 24 2.62 0.02 8.03
CA THR A 24 3.87 -0.76 8.03
C THR A 24 4.30 -1.13 9.45
N VAL A 25 4.21 -0.21 10.41
CA VAL A 25 4.55 -0.49 11.82
C VAL A 25 3.60 -1.51 12.43
N PHE A 26 2.29 -1.44 12.12
CA PHE A 26 1.32 -2.44 12.56
C PHE A 26 1.63 -3.82 12.01
N VAL A 27 1.90 -3.93 10.70
CA VAL A 27 2.27 -5.19 10.04
C VAL A 27 3.59 -5.73 10.61
N ALA A 28 4.56 -4.86 10.87
CA ALA A 28 5.83 -5.25 11.46
C ALA A 28 5.68 -5.75 12.90
N ASN A 29 4.83 -5.11 13.71
CA ASN A 29 4.52 -5.56 15.06
C ASN A 29 3.77 -6.89 15.05
N TYR A 30 2.81 -7.08 14.14
CA TYR A 30 2.10 -8.35 13.98
C TYR A 30 3.01 -9.47 13.47
N GLY A 31 3.98 -9.10 12.63
CA GLY A 31 4.99 -9.98 12.08
C GLY A 31 6.12 -10.35 13.04
N ARG A 32 6.22 -9.66 14.19
CA ARG A 32 7.30 -9.85 15.17
C ARG A 32 7.40 -11.27 15.71
N ASP A 33 6.25 -11.92 15.91
CA ASP A 33 6.15 -13.28 16.44
C ASP A 33 6.20 -14.36 15.34
N THR A 34 6.33 -13.95 14.07
CA THR A 34 6.50 -14.86 12.93
C THR A 34 7.97 -15.20 12.71
N PRO A 35 8.31 -16.32 12.04
CA PRO A 35 9.70 -16.68 11.74
C PRO A 35 10.47 -15.65 10.91
N LEU A 36 9.77 -14.70 10.27
CA LEU A 36 10.37 -13.56 9.57
C LEU A 36 10.83 -12.44 10.50
N GLY A 37 10.26 -12.37 11.71
CA GLY A 37 10.48 -11.30 12.66
C GLY A 37 10.05 -9.92 12.16
N TYR A 38 10.27 -8.89 12.98
CA TYR A 38 9.86 -7.52 12.70
C TYR A 38 10.39 -7.01 11.35
N TRP A 39 11.70 -7.16 11.13
CA TRP A 39 12.36 -6.66 9.92
C TRP A 39 12.00 -7.45 8.66
N GLY A 40 11.81 -8.78 8.77
CA GLY A 40 11.37 -9.59 7.64
C GLY A 40 9.96 -9.23 7.21
N SER A 41 9.07 -8.92 8.16
CA SER A 41 7.71 -8.48 7.85
C SER A 41 7.64 -7.08 7.24
N VAL A 42 8.52 -6.15 7.65
CA VAL A 42 8.67 -4.84 6.97
C VAL A 42 9.11 -5.05 5.52
N LEU A 43 10.13 -5.89 5.30
CA LEU A 43 10.71 -6.11 3.98
C LEU A 43 9.72 -6.80 3.04
N LEU A 44 8.98 -7.80 3.55
CA LEU A 44 7.86 -8.41 2.83
C LEU A 44 6.77 -7.40 2.50
N CYS A 45 6.36 -6.56 3.46
CA CYS A 45 5.34 -5.55 3.25
C CYS A 45 5.75 -4.59 2.13
N LEU A 46 7.01 -4.14 2.10
CA LEU A 46 7.54 -3.27 1.05
C LEU A 46 7.59 -3.96 -0.33
N LEU A 47 7.97 -5.24 -0.38
CA LEU A 47 8.11 -5.98 -1.63
C LEU A 47 6.76 -6.39 -2.23
N THR A 48 5.79 -6.73 -1.35
CA THR A 48 4.47 -7.23 -1.75
C THR A 48 3.45 -6.13 -2.02
N SER A 49 3.65 -4.93 -1.48
CA SER A 49 2.69 -3.82 -1.68
C SER A 49 2.50 -3.41 -3.14
N PRO A 50 3.55 -3.28 -3.99
CA PRO A 50 3.36 -2.97 -5.42
C PRO A 50 2.55 -4.02 -6.20
N PRO A 51 2.86 -5.33 -6.15
CA PRO A 51 2.06 -6.33 -6.87
C PRO A 51 0.64 -6.46 -6.32
N VAL A 52 0.43 -6.30 -5.02
CA VAL A 52 -0.92 -6.30 -4.41
C VAL A 52 -1.74 -5.10 -4.91
N ALA A 53 -1.15 -3.90 -4.95
CA ALA A 53 -1.82 -2.71 -5.49
C ALA A 53 -2.21 -2.90 -6.95
N PHE A 54 -1.34 -3.50 -7.77
CA PHE A 54 -1.63 -3.81 -9.16
C PHE A 54 -2.79 -4.80 -9.30
N LEU A 55 -2.82 -5.84 -8.48
CA LEU A 55 -3.90 -6.83 -8.43
C LEU A 55 -5.25 -6.19 -8.09
N ILE A 56 -5.28 -5.31 -7.09
CA ILE A 56 -6.50 -4.59 -6.69
C ILE A 56 -7.01 -3.71 -7.83
N LEU A 57 -6.13 -2.93 -8.46
CA LEU A 57 -6.51 -2.09 -9.60
C LEU A 57 -7.02 -2.92 -10.78
N PHE A 58 -6.41 -4.08 -11.04
CA PHE A 58 -6.85 -5.00 -12.09
C PHE A 58 -8.25 -5.56 -11.80
N LEU A 59 -8.50 -6.00 -10.56
CA LEU A 59 -9.82 -6.48 -10.13
C LEU A 59 -10.89 -5.39 -10.25
N PHE A 60 -10.58 -4.17 -9.79
CA PHE A 60 -11.50 -3.04 -9.92
C PHE A 60 -11.80 -2.70 -11.38
N LYS A 61 -10.80 -2.74 -12.26
CA LYS A 61 -10.98 -2.55 -13.70
C LYS A 61 -11.88 -3.64 -14.31
N SER A 62 -11.72 -4.89 -13.89
CA SER A 62 -12.55 -6.01 -14.34
C SER A 62 -14.01 -5.88 -13.88
N LEU A 63 -14.22 -5.47 -12.63
CA LEU A 63 -15.57 -5.25 -12.07
C LEU A 63 -16.29 -4.07 -12.73
N ASN A 64 -15.56 -3.01 -13.06
CA ASN A 64 -16.14 -1.84 -13.73
C ASN A 64 -16.55 -2.15 -15.17
N LYS A 65 -15.82 -3.05 -15.86
CA LYS A 65 -16.15 -3.53 -17.21
C LYS A 65 -17.41 -4.40 -17.26
N SER A 66 -17.82 -5.00 -16.14
CA SER A 66 -19.05 -5.80 -16.04
C SER A 66 -20.31 -4.95 -15.82
N LYS A 67 -20.16 -3.64 -15.56
CA LYS A 67 -21.25 -2.69 -15.32
C LYS A 67 -21.49 -1.71 -16.49
N ALA A 68 -20.69 -1.80 -17.56
CA ALA A 68 -20.84 -1.03 -18.80
C ALA A 68 -21.35 -1.95 -19.92
#